data_AF-A0A921NBD7-F1
#
_entry.id   AF-A0A921NBD7-F1
#
_cell.length_a   1.000
_cell.length_b   1.000
_cell.length_c   1.000
_cell.angle_alpha   90.00
_cell.angle_beta   90.00
_cell.angle_gamma   90.00
#
_symmetry.space_group_name_H-M   'P 1'
#
loop_
_entity.id
_entity.type
_entity.pdbx_description
1 polymer ?
#
loop_
_entity_poly.entity_id
_entity_poly.type
_entity_poly.pdbx_seq_one_letter_code
_entity_poly.pdbx_strand_id
1 'polypeptide(L)'
;MAKDIKFSEEARQLMAAGVDKLANAVKVTLGPKGRNVVLEKKFGSPLITNDGVSIAKEIELENPYENMGAKLVAEVASKTNEIAGDGTTTATVLAQAMIREGLKNVTAGANPVGIRKGMDKAVAAALTELQAISRPVENKESIAQVAAISSADDEIGQYIADAMEKVGKDGVITIEESKGFTTELDVVEGMQFDRGYLSHYMVSDTDKMEAVLDNPYILITDKKVSNIQEILPVLEQVVQQGRPILIIAEDVEGEALATLVVNKLRGTFNAVAVKAPGFGDRRKAMLEDIAVLTGGQVITQDLGLDLKSTDLTSLGRAAKVIVSKDNTTIVEGAGNADAVAGRVNQIRAQLAETTSEFDKEKLQERLAKLAGGVAVIKVGAATETELKERKLRIEDALNST
;
A
#
# COMPACT_ATOMS: atom_id res chain seq x y z
N MET A 1 27.80 -17.39 19.78
CA MET A 1 28.85 -16.48 19.28
C MET A 1 29.20 -15.48 20.36
N ALA A 2 30.48 -15.19 20.56
CA ALA A 2 30.93 -14.10 21.43
C ALA A 2 30.56 -12.74 20.80
N LYS A 3 30.33 -11.72 21.64
CA LYS A 3 30.00 -10.35 21.20
C LYS A 3 31.29 -9.54 21.07
N ASP A 4 31.47 -8.84 19.96
CA ASP A 4 32.47 -7.78 19.83
C ASP A 4 31.89 -6.48 20.41
N ILE A 5 32.67 -5.76 21.23
CA ILE A 5 32.22 -4.57 21.95
C ILE A 5 33.26 -3.45 21.76
N LYS A 6 32.87 -2.42 21.01
CA LYS A 6 33.64 -1.19 20.80
C LYS A 6 33.00 -0.01 21.52
N PHE A 7 33.83 0.96 21.89
CA PHE A 7 33.41 2.13 22.67
C PHE A 7 33.88 3.44 22.02
N SER A 8 33.30 4.54 22.51
CA SER A 8 33.81 5.89 22.28
C SER A 8 34.00 6.22 20.80
N GLU A 9 35.18 6.75 20.43
CA GLU A 9 35.43 7.27 19.09
C GLU A 9 35.52 6.17 18.03
N GLU A 10 36.11 5.03 18.37
CA GLU A 10 36.24 3.90 17.44
C GLU A 10 34.87 3.40 16.97
N ALA A 11 33.93 3.23 17.90
CA ALA A 11 32.56 2.84 17.57
C ALA A 11 31.85 3.89 16.71
N ARG A 12 32.01 5.19 17.04
CA ARG A 12 31.38 6.29 16.31
C ARG A 12 31.90 6.42 14.89
N GLN A 13 33.21 6.28 14.68
CA GLN A 13 33.82 6.37 13.35
C GLN A 13 33.38 5.24 12.43
N LEU A 14 33.31 4.00 12.94
CA LEU A 14 32.80 2.87 12.16
C LEU A 14 31.32 3.05 11.79
N MET A 15 30.47 3.48 12.73
CA MET A 15 29.08 3.76 12.42
C MET A 15 28.94 4.90 11.40
N ALA A 16 29.73 5.97 11.53
CA ALA A 16 29.73 7.09 10.59
C ALA A 16 30.17 6.66 9.18
N ALA A 17 31.18 5.79 9.07
CA ALA A 17 31.59 5.24 7.78
C ALA A 17 30.48 4.42 7.12
N GLY A 18 29.72 3.67 7.91
CA GLY A 18 28.52 2.96 7.45
C GLY A 18 27.42 3.88 6.92
N VAL A 19 27.10 4.92 7.70
CA VAL A 19 26.18 6.01 7.32
C VAL A 19 26.60 6.63 6.00
N ASP A 20 27.89 6.98 5.86
CA ASP A 20 28.42 7.60 4.65
C ASP A 20 28.36 6.68 3.44
N LYS A 21 28.69 5.39 3.58
CA LYS A 21 28.59 4.42 2.47
C LYS A 21 27.17 4.33 1.93
N LEU A 22 26.17 4.23 2.82
CA LEU A 22 24.77 4.19 2.41
C LEU A 22 24.33 5.52 1.79
N ALA A 23 24.53 6.63 2.50
CA ALA A 23 24.06 7.93 2.05
C ALA A 23 24.74 8.38 0.74
N ASN A 24 26.01 8.04 0.52
CA ASN A 24 26.71 8.35 -0.72
C ASN A 24 26.18 7.56 -1.92
N ALA A 25 25.67 6.34 -1.71
CA ALA A 25 25.02 5.56 -2.76
C ALA A 25 23.62 6.10 -3.07
N VAL A 26 22.86 6.50 -2.05
CA VAL A 26 21.49 7.02 -2.20
C VAL A 26 21.47 8.43 -2.79
N LYS A 27 22.30 9.35 -2.29
CA LYS A 27 22.21 10.79 -2.65
C LYS A 27 22.52 11.12 -4.12
N VAL A 28 23.07 10.18 -4.88
CA VAL A 28 23.29 10.37 -6.33
C VAL A 28 21.98 10.46 -7.10
N THR A 29 20.87 9.99 -6.53
CA THR A 29 19.54 10.04 -7.16
C THR A 29 18.78 11.35 -6.88
N LEU A 30 19.32 12.24 -6.04
CA LEU A 30 18.59 13.42 -5.60
C LEU A 30 18.38 14.45 -6.72
N GLY A 31 17.11 14.84 -6.92
CA GLY A 31 16.72 15.97 -7.76
C GLY A 31 16.68 15.67 -9.27
N PRO A 32 16.37 16.66 -10.12
CA PRO A 32 16.12 16.46 -11.55
C PRO A 32 17.36 16.08 -12.37
N LYS A 33 18.54 16.18 -11.77
CA LYS A 33 19.83 15.73 -12.36
C LYS A 33 20.40 14.51 -11.62
N GLY A 34 19.57 13.86 -10.80
CA GLY A 34 19.88 12.59 -10.18
C GLY A 34 20.21 11.54 -11.23
N ARG A 35 21.01 10.57 -10.84
CA ARG A 35 21.39 9.43 -11.68
C ARG A 35 20.78 8.17 -11.10
N ASN A 36 20.49 7.21 -11.98
CA ASN A 36 20.03 5.90 -11.57
C ASN A 36 21.16 5.10 -10.95
N VAL A 37 20.80 4.27 -9.98
CA VAL A 37 21.65 3.23 -9.40
C VAL A 37 21.24 1.89 -9.98
N VAL A 38 22.23 1.04 -10.25
CA VAL A 38 22.02 -0.31 -10.75
C VAL A 38 22.19 -1.28 -9.60
N LEU A 39 21.12 -2.00 -9.27
CA LEU A 39 21.06 -2.97 -8.17
C LEU A 39 21.06 -4.38 -8.77
N GLU A 40 22.01 -5.21 -8.34
CA GLU A 40 22.08 -6.61 -8.74
C GLU A 40 20.87 -7.37 -8.19
N LYS A 41 20.28 -8.23 -9.03
CA LYS A 41 19.28 -9.22 -8.61
C LYS A 41 19.88 -10.60 -8.79
N LYS A 42 19.60 -11.51 -7.84
CA LYS A 42 20.13 -12.89 -7.84
C LYS A 42 19.78 -13.67 -9.12
N PHE A 43 18.67 -13.30 -9.77
CA PHE A 43 18.22 -13.86 -11.03
C PHE A 43 17.62 -12.74 -11.89
N GLY A 44 17.70 -12.87 -13.22
CA GLY A 44 17.11 -11.92 -14.16
C GLY A 44 18.01 -10.70 -14.45
N SER A 45 17.40 -9.62 -14.96
CA SER A 45 18.06 -8.35 -15.21
C SER A 45 18.24 -7.54 -13.92
N PRO A 46 19.28 -6.69 -13.84
CA PRO A 46 19.44 -5.79 -12.70
C PRO A 46 18.28 -4.78 -12.64
N LEU A 47 17.98 -4.31 -11.43
CA LEU A 47 17.04 -3.22 -11.22
C LEU A 47 17.76 -1.88 -11.41
N ILE A 48 17.27 -1.05 -12.32
CA ILE A 48 17.74 0.31 -12.52
C ILE A 48 16.72 1.23 -11.85
N THR A 49 17.13 1.99 -10.84
CA THR A 49 16.20 2.81 -10.05
C THR A 49 16.84 4.10 -9.56
N ASN A 50 16.02 5.14 -9.38
CA ASN A 50 16.35 6.38 -8.68
C ASN A 50 15.69 6.46 -7.28
N ASP A 51 14.92 5.44 -6.89
CA ASP A 51 14.27 5.39 -5.58
C ASP A 51 15.28 5.13 -4.44
N GLY A 52 15.34 6.08 -3.52
CA GLY A 52 16.24 6.05 -2.36
C GLY A 52 15.98 4.89 -1.41
N VAL A 53 14.72 4.48 -1.20
CA VAL A 53 14.43 3.38 -0.25
C VAL A 53 14.80 2.02 -0.85
N SER A 54 14.56 1.80 -2.14
CA SER A 54 15.01 0.61 -2.86
C SER A 54 16.53 0.45 -2.79
N ILE A 55 17.28 1.54 -3.00
CA ILE A 55 18.75 1.51 -2.90
C ILE A 55 19.21 1.26 -1.46
N ALA A 56 18.60 1.94 -0.47
CA ALA A 56 18.99 1.81 0.93
C ALA A 56 18.77 0.39 1.49
N LYS A 57 17.71 -0.30 1.03
CA LYS A 57 17.39 -1.68 1.46
C LYS A 57 18.45 -2.70 1.03
N GLU A 58 18.98 -2.55 -0.19
CA GLU A 58 19.97 -3.48 -0.76
C GLU A 58 21.39 -3.29 -0.18
N ILE A 59 21.64 -2.23 0.59
CA ILE A 59 22.97 -1.97 1.16
C ILE A 59 23.18 -2.80 2.41
N GLU A 60 24.13 -3.73 2.32
CA GLU A 60 24.63 -4.55 3.41
C GLU A 60 26.17 -4.50 3.41
N LEU A 61 26.75 -4.22 4.57
CA LEU A 61 28.20 -4.02 4.71
C LEU A 61 28.83 -5.18 5.48
N GLU A 62 30.00 -5.63 5.04
CA GLU A 62 30.73 -6.74 5.68
C GLU A 62 31.13 -6.45 7.12
N ASN A 63 31.53 -5.21 7.42
CA ASN A 63 31.87 -4.81 8.77
C ASN A 63 30.59 -4.62 9.61
N PRO A 64 30.39 -5.37 10.71
CA PRO A 64 29.16 -5.30 11.49
C PRO A 64 28.85 -3.91 12.06
N TYR A 65 29.85 -3.12 12.46
CA TYR A 65 29.64 -1.77 13.01
C TYR A 65 29.27 -0.76 11.94
N GLU A 66 29.90 -0.85 10.77
CA GLU A 66 29.50 -0.04 9.61
C GLU A 66 28.09 -0.43 9.17
N ASN A 67 27.79 -1.73 9.12
CA ASN A 67 26.46 -2.22 8.76
C ASN A 67 25.39 -1.72 9.73
N MET A 68 25.68 -1.68 11.03
CA MET A 68 24.77 -1.05 12.01
C MET A 68 24.50 0.42 11.69
N GLY A 69 25.54 1.20 11.36
CA GLY A 69 25.38 2.59 10.93
C GLY A 69 24.54 2.73 9.65
N ALA A 70 24.78 1.88 8.66
CA ALA A 70 23.98 1.85 7.43
C ALA A 70 22.51 1.51 7.73
N LYS A 71 22.23 0.45 8.50
CA LYS A 71 20.85 0.03 8.81
C LYS A 71 20.05 1.08 9.57
N LEU A 72 20.70 1.88 10.45
CA LEU A 72 20.03 3.00 11.12
C LEU A 72 19.54 4.07 10.14
N VAL A 73 20.29 4.34 9.06
CA VAL A 73 19.87 5.32 8.04
C VAL A 73 18.90 4.71 7.05
N ALA A 74 19.02 3.42 6.75
CA ALA A 74 18.01 2.69 5.98
C ALA A 74 16.64 2.73 6.68
N GLU A 75 16.60 2.68 8.01
CA GLU A 75 15.37 2.86 8.79
C GLU A 75 14.78 4.26 8.63
N VAL A 76 15.61 5.31 8.56
CA VAL A 76 15.14 6.68 8.27
C VAL A 76 14.46 6.72 6.91
N ALA A 77 15.08 6.18 5.85
CA ALA A 77 14.50 6.14 4.52
C ALA A 77 13.19 5.33 4.48
N SER A 78 13.17 4.15 5.10
CA SER A 78 11.99 3.29 5.16
C SER A 78 10.83 3.97 5.90
N LYS A 79 11.12 4.65 7.02
CA LYS A 79 10.07 5.28 7.82
C LYS A 79 9.50 6.52 7.15
N THR A 80 10.33 7.28 6.43
CA THR A 80 9.86 8.38 5.58
C THR A 80 8.93 7.85 4.48
N ASN A 81 9.30 6.76 3.81
CA ASN A 81 8.47 6.15 2.79
C ASN A 81 7.11 5.68 3.33
N GLU A 82 7.09 5.05 4.51
CA GLU A 82 5.83 4.61 5.15
C GLU A 82 4.87 5.76 5.48
N ILE A 83 5.39 6.96 5.78
CA ILE A 83 4.58 8.09 6.25
C ILE A 83 4.16 8.99 5.09
N ALA A 84 5.06 9.23 4.14
CA ALA A 84 4.88 10.23 3.09
C ALA A 84 4.97 9.67 1.66
N GLY A 85 5.45 8.43 1.49
CA GLY A 85 5.62 7.78 0.18
C GLY A 85 6.62 8.41 -0.78
N ASP A 86 7.29 9.51 -0.39
CA ASP A 86 8.38 10.17 -1.11
C ASP A 86 9.33 10.87 -0.10
N GLY A 87 10.45 11.41 -0.57
CA GLY A 87 11.42 12.18 0.20
C GLY A 87 12.49 11.33 0.87
N THR A 88 12.59 10.05 0.53
CA THR A 88 13.52 9.07 1.14
C THR A 88 14.98 9.50 0.96
N THR A 89 15.34 9.99 -0.23
CA THR A 89 16.68 10.52 -0.53
C THR A 89 16.95 11.80 0.25
N THR A 90 15.97 12.71 0.35
CA THR A 90 16.08 13.95 1.14
C THR A 90 16.31 13.64 2.62
N ALA A 91 15.55 12.71 3.19
CA ALA A 91 15.70 12.28 4.58
C ALA A 91 17.09 11.67 4.83
N THR A 92 17.59 10.85 3.89
CA THR A 92 18.92 10.23 3.96
C THR A 92 20.04 11.29 3.95
N VAL A 93 19.94 12.30 3.09
CA VAL A 93 20.93 13.40 3.00
C VAL A 93 20.92 14.25 4.28
N LEU A 94 19.74 14.58 4.82
CA LEU A 94 19.62 15.31 6.07
C LEU A 94 20.20 14.50 7.24
N ALA A 95 19.90 13.21 7.32
CA ALA A 95 20.44 12.32 8.34
C ALA A 95 21.97 12.27 8.28
N GLN A 96 22.56 12.10 7.09
CA GLN A 96 24.02 12.12 6.91
C GLN A 96 24.63 13.43 7.43
N ALA A 97 24.05 14.58 7.07
CA ALA A 97 24.55 15.88 7.49
C ALA A 97 24.47 16.08 9.02
N MET A 98 23.33 15.74 9.62
CA MET A 98 23.11 15.86 11.07
C MET A 98 24.04 14.94 11.87
N ILE A 99 24.21 13.68 11.43
CA ILE A 99 25.11 12.72 12.07
C ILE A 99 26.56 13.23 11.98
N ARG A 100 27.01 13.65 10.80
CA ARG A 100 28.38 14.11 10.59
C ARG A 100 28.73 15.33 11.46
N GLU A 101 27.91 16.37 11.43
CA GLU A 101 28.16 17.58 12.22
C GLU A 101 27.93 17.34 13.72
N GLY A 102 26.97 16.49 14.08
CA GLY A 102 26.76 16.06 15.47
C GLY A 102 27.99 15.34 16.03
N LEU A 103 28.50 14.34 15.31
CA LEU A 103 29.69 13.59 15.71
C LEU A 103 30.92 14.48 15.83
N LYS A 104 31.14 15.40 14.89
CA LYS A 104 32.24 16.38 14.95
C LYS A 104 32.20 17.21 16.25
N ASN A 105 31.03 17.68 16.66
CA ASN A 105 30.87 18.43 17.91
C ASN A 105 31.08 17.54 19.14
N VAL A 106 30.62 16.29 19.12
CA VAL A 106 30.86 15.32 20.19
C VAL A 106 32.35 15.02 20.34
N THR A 107 33.08 14.84 19.24
CA THR A 107 34.54 14.65 19.24
C THR A 107 35.26 15.90 19.77
N ALA A 108 34.70 17.10 19.54
CA ALA A 108 35.19 18.35 20.14
C ALA A 108 34.85 18.54 21.63
N GLY A 109 34.20 17.55 22.27
CA GLY A 109 33.91 17.53 23.70
C GLY A 109 32.53 18.07 24.09
N ALA A 110 31.67 18.41 23.12
CA ALA A 110 30.31 18.82 23.42
C ALA A 110 29.45 17.65 23.92
N ASN A 111 28.50 17.94 24.81
CA ASN A 111 27.59 16.93 25.37
C ASN A 111 26.59 16.46 24.29
N PRO A 112 26.57 15.16 23.92
CA PRO A 112 25.64 14.62 22.93
C PRO A 112 24.16 14.86 23.27
N VAL A 113 23.80 14.83 24.56
CA VAL A 113 22.42 15.09 25.01
C VAL A 113 22.02 16.54 24.77
N GLY A 114 22.96 17.47 24.95
CA GLY A 114 22.74 18.89 24.66
C GLY A 114 22.56 19.15 23.16
N ILE A 115 23.41 18.54 22.34
CA ILE A 115 23.32 18.62 20.87
C ILE A 115 21.95 18.11 20.40
N ARG A 116 21.54 16.92 20.85
CA ARG A 116 20.24 16.34 20.49
C ARG A 116 19.09 17.28 20.85
N LYS A 117 19.05 17.79 22.09
CA LYS A 117 18.01 18.74 22.51
C LYS A 117 18.00 20.02 21.67
N GLY A 118 19.16 20.48 21.22
CA GLY A 118 19.28 21.61 20.30
C GLY A 118 18.70 21.30 18.93
N MET A 119 19.03 20.12 18.37
CA MET A 119 18.46 19.64 17.11
C MET A 119 16.94 19.52 17.18
N ASP A 120 16.40 18.94 18.25
CA ASP A 120 14.95 18.80 18.44
C ASP A 120 14.23 20.17 18.42
N LYS A 121 14.82 21.18 19.06
CA LYS A 121 14.28 22.55 19.05
C LYS A 121 14.35 23.21 17.67
N ALA A 122 15.45 22.99 16.95
CA ALA A 122 15.62 23.53 15.60
C ALA A 122 14.62 22.90 14.62
N VAL A 123 14.40 21.58 14.72
CA VAL A 123 13.38 20.86 13.94
C VAL A 123 11.98 21.40 14.26
N ALA A 124 11.64 21.59 15.53
CA ALA A 124 10.34 22.16 15.90
C ALA A 124 10.10 23.55 15.28
N ALA A 125 11.12 24.43 15.32
CA ALA A 125 11.03 25.75 14.70
C ALA A 125 10.88 25.65 13.17
N ALA A 126 11.64 24.76 12.51
CA ALA A 126 11.54 24.53 11.08
C ALA A 126 10.14 24.02 10.67
N LEU A 127 9.54 23.12 11.47
CA LEU A 127 8.19 22.62 11.22
C LEU A 127 7.13 23.71 11.32
N THR A 128 7.24 24.63 12.28
CA THR A 128 6.34 25.79 12.38
C THR A 128 6.42 26.66 11.13
N GLU A 129 7.63 26.92 10.63
CA GLU A 129 7.80 27.74 9.42
C GLU A 129 7.29 27.00 8.17
N LEU A 130 7.55 25.69 8.04
CA LEU A 130 7.04 24.88 6.94
C LEU A 130 5.51 24.88 6.88
N GLN A 131 4.84 24.83 8.04
CA GLN A 131 3.39 24.97 8.11
C GLN A 131 2.92 26.36 7.68
N ALA A 132 3.64 27.42 8.06
CA ALA A 132 3.29 28.79 7.71
C ALA A 132 3.40 29.08 6.20
N ILE A 133 4.33 28.43 5.50
CA ILE A 133 4.52 28.61 4.05
C ILE A 133 3.76 27.58 3.20
N SER A 134 3.08 26.61 3.82
CA SER A 134 2.32 25.56 3.14
C SER A 134 1.15 26.15 2.34
N ARG A 135 0.88 25.57 1.16
CA ARG A 135 -0.19 25.98 0.26
C ARG A 135 -1.10 24.78 -0.06
N PRO A 136 -2.44 24.90 0.11
CA PRO A 136 -3.37 23.86 -0.28
C PRO A 136 -3.34 23.58 -1.79
N VAL A 137 -3.50 22.31 -2.15
CA VAL A 137 -3.65 21.85 -3.54
C VAL A 137 -5.14 21.87 -3.90
N GLU A 138 -5.54 22.86 -4.72
CA GLU A 138 -6.96 23.12 -4.99
C GLU A 138 -7.42 22.66 -6.36
N ASN A 139 -6.53 22.65 -7.36
CA ASN A 139 -6.87 22.39 -8.76
C ASN A 139 -6.05 21.25 -9.37
N LYS A 140 -6.56 20.76 -10.49
CA LYS A 140 -5.97 19.68 -11.28
C LYS A 140 -4.55 20.02 -11.73
N GLU A 141 -4.29 21.28 -12.13
CA GLU A 141 -2.94 21.68 -12.55
C GLU A 141 -1.91 21.55 -11.41
N SER A 142 -2.30 21.86 -10.18
CA SER A 142 -1.42 21.72 -9.01
C SER A 142 -1.13 20.25 -8.70
N ILE A 143 -2.13 19.37 -8.82
CA ILE A 143 -1.95 17.91 -8.67
C ILE A 143 -0.97 17.40 -9.73
N ALA A 144 -1.18 17.78 -11.00
CA ALA A 144 -0.31 17.39 -12.10
C ALA A 144 1.14 17.85 -11.86
N GLN A 145 1.34 19.07 -11.35
CA GLN A 145 2.67 19.58 -11.02
C GLN A 145 3.36 18.79 -9.90
N VAL A 146 2.64 18.46 -8.82
CA VAL A 146 3.20 17.66 -7.72
C VAL A 146 3.61 16.27 -8.22
N ALA A 147 2.72 15.59 -8.93
CA ALA A 147 3.00 14.28 -9.50
C ALA A 147 4.15 14.31 -10.53
N ALA A 148 4.21 15.34 -11.38
CA ALA A 148 5.28 15.51 -12.37
C ALA A 148 6.65 15.74 -11.72
N ILE A 149 6.70 16.52 -10.63
CA ILE A 149 7.94 16.74 -9.88
C ILE A 149 8.41 15.45 -9.22
N SER A 150 7.50 14.69 -8.60
CA SER A 150 7.82 13.43 -7.92
C SER A 150 8.29 12.35 -8.91
N SER A 151 7.57 12.17 -10.03
CA SER A 151 7.93 11.20 -11.08
C SER A 151 9.03 11.67 -12.04
N ALA A 152 9.46 12.94 -11.94
CA ALA A 152 10.31 13.60 -12.92
C ALA A 152 9.79 13.49 -14.38
N ASP A 153 8.46 13.46 -14.56
CA ASP A 153 7.80 13.16 -15.83
C ASP A 153 6.42 13.85 -15.93
N ASP A 154 6.29 14.80 -16.84
CA ASP A 154 5.05 15.57 -17.05
C ASP A 154 3.88 14.69 -17.52
N GLU A 155 4.15 13.60 -18.27
CA GLU A 155 3.13 12.69 -18.77
C GLU A 155 2.51 11.89 -17.62
N ILE A 156 3.35 11.39 -16.70
CA ILE A 156 2.91 10.71 -15.47
C ILE A 156 2.08 11.67 -14.60
N GLY A 157 2.53 12.91 -14.46
CA GLY A 157 1.78 13.96 -13.75
C GLY A 157 0.36 14.14 -14.30
N GLN A 158 0.24 14.17 -15.63
CA GLN A 158 -1.07 14.30 -16.29
C GLN A 158 -1.96 13.08 -16.05
N TYR A 159 -1.43 11.85 -16.16
CA TYR A 159 -2.22 10.63 -15.90
C TYR A 159 -2.79 10.60 -14.48
N ILE A 160 -2.00 10.98 -13.48
CA ILE A 160 -2.44 11.01 -12.07
C ILE A 160 -3.52 12.09 -11.88
N ALA A 161 -3.32 13.28 -12.44
CA ALA A 161 -4.29 14.37 -12.35
C ALA A 161 -5.62 14.02 -13.06
N ASP A 162 -5.55 13.37 -14.23
CA ASP A 162 -6.73 12.87 -14.95
C ASP A 162 -7.45 11.76 -14.17
N ALA A 163 -6.69 10.86 -13.53
CA ALA A 163 -7.25 9.80 -12.69
C ALA A 163 -8.01 10.41 -11.50
N MET A 164 -7.37 11.30 -10.74
CA MET A 164 -7.98 11.98 -9.58
C MET A 164 -9.21 12.81 -9.96
N GLU A 165 -9.22 13.45 -11.13
CA GLU A 165 -10.40 14.18 -11.59
C GLU A 165 -11.58 13.24 -11.88
N LYS A 166 -11.33 12.05 -12.45
CA LYS A 166 -12.38 11.08 -12.78
C LYS A 166 -12.96 10.40 -11.55
N VAL A 167 -12.13 9.99 -10.59
CA VAL A 167 -12.59 9.26 -9.38
C VAL A 167 -12.88 10.17 -8.19
N GLY A 168 -12.50 11.44 -8.26
CA GLY A 168 -12.58 12.41 -7.18
C GLY A 168 -11.41 12.29 -6.18
N LYS A 169 -11.30 13.24 -5.26
CA LYS A 169 -10.21 13.29 -4.25
C LYS A 169 -10.15 12.06 -3.35
N ASP A 170 -11.30 11.47 -3.04
CA ASP A 170 -11.42 10.26 -2.22
C ASP A 170 -11.51 8.98 -3.06
N GLY A 171 -11.30 9.11 -4.38
CA GLY A 171 -11.33 8.01 -5.32
C GLY A 171 -10.07 7.14 -5.23
N VAL A 172 -10.18 5.90 -5.67
CA VAL A 172 -9.07 4.93 -5.59
C VAL A 172 -8.36 4.86 -6.94
N ILE A 173 -7.04 4.95 -6.92
CA ILE A 173 -6.19 4.78 -8.11
C ILE A 173 -5.36 3.52 -7.91
N THR A 174 -5.37 2.62 -8.89
CA THR A 174 -4.55 1.41 -8.92
C THR A 174 -3.66 1.42 -10.15
N ILE A 175 -2.53 0.72 -10.05
CA ILE A 175 -1.52 0.69 -11.10
C ILE A 175 -1.33 -0.76 -11.56
N GLU A 176 -1.42 -0.96 -12.86
CA GLU A 176 -1.31 -2.27 -13.51
C GLU A 176 -0.28 -2.26 -14.63
N GLU A 177 0.16 -3.46 -15.01
CA GLU A 177 1.08 -3.64 -16.12
C GLU A 177 0.28 -3.81 -17.42
N SER A 178 0.47 -2.88 -18.35
CA SER A 178 -0.08 -2.99 -19.69
C SER A 178 0.64 -4.08 -20.48
N LYS A 179 -0.10 -4.76 -21.37
CA LYS A 179 0.48 -5.65 -22.38
C LYS A 179 0.98 -4.88 -23.61
N GLY A 180 0.62 -3.60 -23.71
CA GLY A 180 1.01 -2.71 -24.80
C GLY A 180 2.20 -1.82 -24.46
N PHE A 181 2.64 -1.04 -25.44
CA PHE A 181 3.73 -0.06 -25.28
C PHE A 181 3.25 1.24 -24.62
N THR A 182 1.96 1.55 -24.71
CA THR A 182 1.35 2.80 -24.26
C THR A 182 0.78 2.67 -22.86
N THR A 183 0.92 3.75 -22.08
CA THR A 183 0.23 3.88 -20.80
C THR A 183 -1.22 4.33 -21.04
N GLU A 184 -2.17 3.69 -20.36
CA GLU A 184 -3.59 3.94 -20.52
C GLU A 184 -4.25 4.21 -19.16
N LEU A 185 -5.29 5.05 -19.13
CA LEU A 185 -6.08 5.35 -17.94
C LEU A 185 -7.52 4.93 -18.18
N ASP A 186 -7.92 3.87 -17.47
CA ASP A 186 -9.30 3.38 -17.45
C ASP A 186 -9.96 3.70 -16.12
N VAL A 187 -11.30 3.81 -16.11
CA VAL A 187 -12.09 3.86 -14.88
C VAL A 187 -13.03 2.69 -14.91
N VAL A 188 -12.96 1.89 -13.85
CA VAL A 188 -13.66 0.62 -13.74
C VAL A 188 -14.49 0.58 -12.48
N GLU A 189 -15.49 -0.30 -12.44
CA GLU A 189 -16.25 -0.53 -11.23
C GLU A 189 -15.37 -1.24 -10.20
N GLY A 190 -15.27 -0.66 -9.01
CA GLY A 190 -14.44 -1.19 -7.93
C GLY A 190 -14.67 -0.44 -6.63
N MET A 191 -14.05 -0.90 -5.55
CA MET A 191 -14.13 -0.24 -4.25
C MET A 191 -12.91 -0.53 -3.38
N GLN A 192 -12.61 0.37 -2.43
CA GLN A 192 -11.62 0.14 -1.37
C GLN A 192 -12.25 0.27 0.01
N PHE A 193 -11.81 -0.55 0.96
CA PHE A 193 -12.18 -0.43 2.37
C PHE A 193 -11.00 -0.73 3.30
N ASP A 194 -11.07 -0.16 4.50
CA ASP A 194 -9.94 -0.03 5.43
C ASP A 194 -9.81 -1.28 6.32
N ARG A 195 -9.59 -2.43 5.66
CA ARG A 195 -9.29 -3.73 6.29
C ARG A 195 -8.20 -4.42 5.50
N GLY A 196 -7.06 -4.69 6.12
CA GLY A 196 -5.98 -5.45 5.50
C GLY A 196 -6.01 -6.95 5.81
N TYR A 197 -4.95 -7.63 5.39
CA TYR A 197 -4.77 -9.06 5.61
C TYR A 197 -4.68 -9.39 7.11
N LEU A 198 -5.28 -10.51 7.52
CA LEU A 198 -5.22 -10.98 8.91
C LEU A 198 -3.85 -11.53 9.31
N SER A 199 -3.01 -11.88 8.33
CA SER A 199 -1.67 -12.43 8.57
C SER A 199 -0.70 -12.00 7.48
N HIS A 200 0.49 -11.52 7.87
CA HIS A 200 1.55 -11.14 6.93
C HIS A 200 2.02 -12.31 6.06
N TYR A 201 1.76 -13.56 6.47
CA TYR A 201 2.07 -14.75 5.68
C TYR A 201 1.15 -14.92 4.45
N MET A 202 0.11 -14.08 4.31
CA MET A 202 -0.77 -14.06 3.14
C MET A 202 -0.24 -13.17 2.00
N VAL A 203 0.78 -12.34 2.28
CA VAL A 203 1.44 -11.46 1.31
C VAL A 203 2.01 -12.28 0.14
N SER A 204 1.79 -11.81 -1.08
CA SER A 204 2.37 -12.37 -2.31
C SER A 204 3.51 -11.53 -2.85
N ASP A 205 3.42 -10.21 -2.69
CA ASP A 205 4.47 -9.25 -3.04
C ASP A 205 5.16 -8.78 -1.75
N THR A 206 6.34 -9.36 -1.48
CA THR A 206 7.11 -9.06 -0.27
C THR A 206 7.81 -7.70 -0.30
N ASP A 207 7.96 -7.11 -1.48
CA ASP A 207 8.63 -5.81 -1.62
C ASP A 207 7.68 -4.69 -1.20
N LYS A 208 6.41 -4.81 -1.60
CA LYS A 208 5.31 -3.88 -1.26
C LYS A 208 4.54 -4.25 0.00
N MET A 209 4.70 -5.49 0.47
CA MET A 209 3.89 -6.05 1.56
C MET A 209 2.40 -6.09 1.21
N GLU A 210 2.08 -6.61 0.02
CA GLU A 210 0.71 -6.73 -0.49
C GLU A 210 0.36 -8.17 -0.89
N ALA A 211 -0.89 -8.55 -0.71
CA ALA A 211 -1.46 -9.77 -1.28
C ALA A 211 -2.26 -9.40 -2.53
N VAL A 212 -1.77 -9.84 -3.69
CA VAL A 212 -2.38 -9.62 -5.00
C VAL A 212 -3.04 -10.92 -5.46
N LEU A 213 -4.34 -10.84 -5.75
CA LEU A 213 -5.14 -11.95 -6.22
C LEU A 213 -5.69 -11.61 -7.60
N ASP A 214 -5.24 -12.32 -8.62
CA ASP A 214 -5.76 -12.20 -9.98
C ASP A 214 -6.96 -13.13 -10.18
N ASN A 215 -8.04 -12.58 -10.71
CA ASN A 215 -9.32 -13.26 -10.92
C ASN A 215 -9.79 -14.07 -9.68
N PRO A 216 -9.94 -13.48 -8.48
CA PRO A 216 -10.36 -14.24 -7.31
C PRO A 216 -11.86 -14.54 -7.28
N TYR A 217 -12.21 -15.59 -6.53
CA TYR A 217 -13.53 -15.73 -5.92
C TYR A 217 -13.58 -14.96 -4.60
N ILE A 218 -14.74 -14.43 -4.23
CA ILE A 218 -14.92 -13.60 -3.04
C ILE A 218 -16.04 -14.20 -2.19
N LEU A 219 -15.67 -14.76 -1.04
CA LEU A 219 -16.60 -15.23 -0.02
C LEU A 219 -16.97 -14.07 0.91
N ILE A 220 -18.26 -13.78 1.03
CA ILE A 220 -18.78 -12.64 1.80
C ILE A 220 -19.71 -13.18 2.88
N THR A 221 -19.35 -12.97 4.15
CA THR A 221 -20.17 -13.43 5.28
C THR A 221 -20.09 -12.45 6.45
N ASP A 222 -21.17 -12.35 7.22
CA ASP A 222 -21.20 -11.63 8.49
C ASP A 222 -20.83 -12.52 9.68
N LYS A 223 -20.51 -13.80 9.44
CA LYS A 223 -20.13 -14.78 10.47
C LYS A 223 -18.65 -14.68 10.83
N LYS A 224 -18.31 -15.10 12.04
CA LYS A 224 -16.93 -15.43 12.42
C LYS A 224 -16.59 -16.83 11.97
N VAL A 225 -15.41 -17.00 11.37
CA VAL A 225 -14.90 -18.29 10.93
C VAL A 225 -13.75 -18.72 11.82
N SER A 226 -14.05 -19.58 12.80
CA SER A 226 -13.06 -20.17 13.71
C SER A 226 -12.72 -21.61 13.36
N ASN A 227 -13.64 -22.32 12.70
CA ASN A 227 -13.50 -23.71 12.29
C ASN A 227 -13.40 -23.83 10.76
N ILE A 228 -12.31 -24.45 10.28
CA ILE A 228 -12.08 -24.63 8.84
C ILE A 228 -13.15 -25.50 8.17
N GLN A 229 -13.77 -26.43 8.92
CA GLN A 229 -14.79 -27.35 8.40
C GLN A 229 -16.05 -26.64 7.90
N GLU A 230 -16.29 -25.39 8.32
CA GLU A 230 -17.43 -24.60 7.85
C GLU A 230 -17.24 -24.09 6.43
N ILE A 231 -16.00 -23.78 6.04
CA ILE A 231 -15.66 -23.23 4.72
C ILE A 231 -14.95 -24.24 3.82
N LEU A 232 -14.53 -25.40 4.36
CA LEU A 232 -13.83 -26.44 3.62
C LEU A 232 -14.55 -26.86 2.33
N PRO A 233 -15.88 -27.07 2.29
CA PRO A 233 -16.58 -27.44 1.06
C PRO A 233 -16.45 -26.38 -0.05
N VAL A 234 -16.54 -25.09 0.30
CA VAL A 234 -16.37 -23.99 -0.65
C VAL A 234 -14.91 -23.87 -1.10
N LEU A 235 -13.98 -24.02 -0.16
CA LEU A 235 -12.55 -23.98 -0.48
C LEU A 235 -12.18 -25.07 -1.49
N GLU A 236 -12.63 -26.31 -1.28
CA GLU A 236 -12.39 -27.42 -2.21
C GLU A 236 -12.91 -27.11 -3.61
N GLN A 237 -14.11 -26.54 -3.73
CA GLN A 237 -14.67 -26.11 -5.01
C GLN A 237 -13.79 -25.04 -5.69
N VAL A 238 -13.28 -24.06 -4.95
CA VAL A 238 -12.41 -23.00 -5.51
C VAL A 238 -11.04 -23.54 -5.89
N VAL A 239 -10.45 -24.43 -5.08
CA VAL A 239 -9.16 -25.08 -5.39
C VAL A 239 -9.26 -25.88 -6.70
N GLN A 240 -10.36 -26.58 -6.94
CA GLN A 240 -10.58 -27.30 -8.20
C GLN A 240 -10.61 -26.38 -9.43
N GLN A 241 -10.98 -25.10 -9.27
CA GLN A 241 -10.95 -24.10 -10.33
C GLN A 241 -9.54 -23.51 -10.54
N GLY A 242 -8.58 -23.79 -9.67
CA GLY A 242 -7.23 -23.23 -9.72
C GLY A 242 -7.17 -21.71 -9.54
N ARG A 243 -8.21 -21.11 -8.92
CA ARG A 243 -8.33 -19.66 -8.72
C ARG A 243 -8.10 -19.27 -7.26
N PRO A 244 -7.61 -18.04 -6.99
CA PRO A 244 -7.49 -17.54 -5.63
C PRO A 244 -8.85 -17.25 -4.99
N ILE A 245 -8.88 -17.15 -3.66
CA ILE A 245 -10.07 -16.75 -2.90
C ILE A 245 -9.76 -15.62 -1.91
N LEU A 246 -10.61 -14.60 -1.90
CA LEU A 246 -10.70 -13.60 -0.84
C LEU A 246 -11.84 -14.00 0.12
N ILE A 247 -11.56 -14.02 1.42
CA ILE A 247 -12.55 -14.29 2.46
C ILE A 247 -12.79 -13.00 3.25
N ILE A 248 -14.00 -12.45 3.14
CA ILE A 248 -14.46 -11.29 3.90
C ILE A 248 -15.47 -11.80 4.94
N ALA A 249 -15.05 -11.82 6.19
CA ALA A 249 -15.83 -12.35 7.32
C ALA A 249 -15.86 -11.36 8.48
N GLU A 250 -16.74 -11.52 9.48
CA GLU A 250 -16.63 -10.70 10.70
C GLU A 250 -15.23 -10.82 11.32
N ASP A 251 -14.74 -12.06 11.40
CA ASP A 251 -13.37 -12.38 11.76
C ASP A 251 -13.00 -13.77 11.22
N VAL A 252 -11.71 -14.01 10.99
CA VAL A 252 -11.18 -15.36 10.74
C VAL A 252 -10.08 -15.63 11.76
N GLU A 253 -10.32 -16.58 12.66
CA GLU A 253 -9.47 -16.78 13.83
C GLU A 253 -9.21 -18.27 14.12
N GLY A 254 -8.38 -18.54 15.12
CA GLY A 254 -8.13 -19.89 15.62
C GLY A 254 -7.58 -20.86 14.55
N GLU A 255 -8.16 -22.06 14.52
CA GLU A 255 -7.74 -23.15 13.63
C GLU A 255 -7.95 -22.80 12.15
N ALA A 256 -9.03 -22.09 11.82
CA ALA A 256 -9.32 -21.68 10.45
C ALA A 256 -8.19 -20.80 9.88
N LEU A 257 -7.79 -19.75 10.60
CA LEU A 257 -6.71 -18.86 10.15
C LEU A 257 -5.38 -19.59 10.02
N ALA A 258 -5.02 -20.42 11.00
CA ALA A 258 -3.78 -21.20 10.97
C ALA A 258 -3.74 -22.14 9.75
N THR A 259 -4.87 -22.78 9.44
CA THR A 259 -4.99 -23.70 8.30
C THR A 259 -4.86 -22.97 6.97
N LEU A 260 -5.49 -21.80 6.81
CA LEU A 260 -5.35 -20.96 5.61
C LEU A 260 -3.90 -20.54 5.39
N VAL A 261 -3.22 -20.08 6.46
CA VAL A 261 -1.82 -19.66 6.40
C VAL A 261 -0.90 -20.81 6.00
N VAL A 262 -1.03 -21.98 6.64
CA VAL A 262 -0.17 -23.14 6.32
C VAL A 262 -0.37 -23.61 4.88
N ASN A 263 -1.61 -23.63 4.39
CA ASN A 263 -1.89 -24.04 3.00
C ASN A 263 -1.39 -23.01 1.98
N LYS A 264 -1.52 -21.71 2.28
CA LYS A 264 -0.93 -20.64 1.46
C LYS A 264 0.58 -20.78 1.36
N LEU A 265 1.27 -21.00 2.48
CA LEU A 265 2.74 -21.18 2.53
C LEU A 265 3.21 -22.44 1.80
N ARG A 266 2.40 -23.50 1.79
CA ARG A 266 2.67 -24.74 1.04
C ARG A 266 2.36 -24.63 -0.45
N GLY A 267 1.70 -23.55 -0.87
CA GLY A 267 1.23 -23.37 -2.24
C GLY A 267 0.03 -24.26 -2.60
N THR A 268 -0.67 -24.87 -1.63
CA THR A 268 -1.83 -25.74 -1.89
C THR A 268 -2.97 -24.95 -2.54
N PHE A 269 -3.26 -23.75 -2.01
CA PHE A 269 -4.18 -22.80 -2.63
C PHE A 269 -3.94 -21.38 -2.11
N ASN A 270 -4.30 -20.40 -2.92
CA ASN A 270 -4.07 -18.99 -2.63
C ASN A 270 -5.32 -18.36 -1.97
N ALA A 271 -5.32 -18.26 -0.65
CA ALA A 271 -6.39 -17.63 0.11
C ALA A 271 -5.88 -16.44 0.93
N VAL A 272 -6.65 -15.35 0.92
CA VAL A 272 -6.42 -14.16 1.76
C VAL A 272 -7.69 -13.90 2.55
N ALA A 273 -7.56 -13.69 3.86
CA ALA A 273 -8.67 -13.39 4.74
C ALA A 273 -8.54 -11.97 5.28
N VAL A 274 -9.66 -11.24 5.26
CA VAL A 274 -9.78 -9.86 5.75
C VAL A 274 -11.04 -9.74 6.60
N LYS A 275 -11.03 -8.81 7.57
CA LYS A 275 -12.25 -8.52 8.34
C LYS A 275 -13.24 -7.74 7.48
N ALA A 276 -14.52 -7.89 7.79
CA ALA A 276 -15.57 -7.09 7.20
C ALA A 276 -15.41 -5.61 7.61
N PRO A 277 -15.71 -4.67 6.70
CA PRO A 277 -15.69 -3.26 7.04
C PRO A 277 -16.89 -2.87 7.92
N GLY A 278 -16.69 -1.89 8.80
CA GLY A 278 -17.75 -1.41 9.71
C GLY A 278 -18.14 -2.39 10.83
N PHE A 279 -19.19 -2.00 11.56
CA PHE A 279 -19.71 -2.72 12.73
C PHE A 279 -21.25 -2.67 12.75
N GLY A 280 -21.89 -3.62 13.45
CA GLY A 280 -23.36 -3.67 13.57
C GLY A 280 -24.07 -3.71 12.22
N ASP A 281 -25.21 -3.02 12.11
CA ASP A 281 -26.02 -2.99 10.88
C ASP A 281 -25.29 -2.34 9.70
N ARG A 282 -24.34 -1.44 9.97
CA ARG A 282 -23.49 -0.85 8.92
C ARG A 282 -22.61 -1.91 8.26
N ARG A 283 -22.10 -2.87 9.03
CA ARG A 283 -21.31 -3.98 8.48
C ARG A 283 -22.15 -4.78 7.48
N LYS A 284 -23.38 -5.13 7.87
CA LYS A 284 -24.31 -5.86 7.00
C LYS A 284 -24.59 -5.09 5.71
N ALA A 285 -24.86 -3.78 5.82
CA ALA A 285 -25.10 -2.93 4.67
C ALA A 285 -23.87 -2.81 3.74
N MET A 286 -22.65 -2.74 4.29
CA MET A 286 -21.41 -2.68 3.51
C MET A 286 -21.05 -4.04 2.88
N LEU A 287 -21.31 -5.15 3.56
CA LEU A 287 -21.15 -6.50 2.98
C LEU A 287 -22.10 -6.69 1.78
N GLU A 288 -23.32 -6.17 1.87
CA GLU A 288 -24.26 -6.16 0.74
C GLU A 288 -23.74 -5.29 -0.41
N ASP A 289 -23.12 -4.13 -0.12
CA ASP A 289 -22.52 -3.29 -1.16
C ASP A 289 -21.40 -4.05 -1.91
N ILE A 290 -20.55 -4.77 -1.17
CA ILE A 290 -19.49 -5.62 -1.75
C ILE A 290 -20.10 -6.77 -2.56
N ALA A 291 -21.17 -7.38 -2.07
CA ALA A 291 -21.87 -8.48 -2.76
C ALA A 291 -22.46 -8.00 -4.08
N VAL A 292 -23.15 -6.86 -4.10
CA VAL A 292 -23.70 -6.26 -5.32
C VAL A 292 -22.59 -5.89 -6.31
N LEU A 293 -21.50 -5.27 -5.85
CA LEU A 293 -20.36 -4.90 -6.70
C LEU A 293 -19.69 -6.13 -7.35
N THR A 294 -19.59 -7.24 -6.61
CA THR A 294 -18.87 -8.43 -7.05
C THR A 294 -19.77 -9.50 -7.68
N GLY A 295 -21.09 -9.29 -7.68
CA GLY A 295 -22.09 -10.25 -8.12
C GLY A 295 -22.23 -11.47 -7.20
N GLY A 296 -21.77 -11.37 -5.95
CA GLY A 296 -21.87 -12.42 -4.93
C GLY A 296 -23.13 -12.29 -4.08
N GLN A 297 -23.26 -13.21 -3.11
CA GLN A 297 -24.33 -13.19 -2.10
C GLN A 297 -23.73 -13.19 -0.69
N VAL A 298 -24.26 -12.37 0.20
CA VAL A 298 -23.84 -12.37 1.61
C VAL A 298 -24.38 -13.63 2.31
N ILE A 299 -23.48 -14.49 2.78
CA ILE A 299 -23.84 -15.71 3.51
C ILE A 299 -24.08 -15.34 4.98
N THR A 300 -25.34 -15.11 5.35
CA THR A 300 -25.76 -14.73 6.71
C THR A 300 -26.79 -15.69 7.30
N GLN A 301 -26.75 -15.86 8.63
CA GLN A 301 -27.75 -16.62 9.38
C GLN A 301 -29.13 -15.96 9.34
N ASP A 302 -29.20 -14.63 9.21
CA ASP A 302 -30.47 -13.89 9.19
C ASP A 302 -31.34 -14.29 7.98
N LEU A 303 -30.71 -14.74 6.89
CA LEU A 303 -31.35 -15.23 5.68
C LEU A 303 -31.42 -16.78 5.64
N GLY A 304 -31.03 -17.46 6.72
CA GLY A 304 -31.01 -18.93 6.79
C GLY A 304 -29.92 -19.59 5.95
N LEU A 305 -28.88 -18.86 5.53
CA LEU A 305 -27.80 -19.38 4.70
C LEU A 305 -26.67 -19.98 5.55
N ASP A 306 -26.10 -21.09 5.08
CA ASP A 306 -24.98 -21.77 5.73
C ASP A 306 -23.73 -21.81 4.86
N LEU A 307 -22.55 -21.68 5.50
CA LEU A 307 -21.25 -21.71 4.81
C LEU A 307 -20.99 -23.09 4.20
N LYS A 308 -21.45 -24.15 4.87
CA LYS A 308 -21.27 -25.54 4.41
C LYS A 308 -22.02 -25.88 3.13
N SER A 309 -23.14 -25.20 2.87
CA SER A 309 -23.98 -25.40 1.70
C SER A 309 -23.81 -24.29 0.66
N THR A 310 -22.75 -23.49 0.78
CA THR A 310 -22.46 -22.41 -0.17
C THR A 310 -21.81 -23.01 -1.42
N ASP A 311 -22.26 -22.53 -2.59
CA ASP A 311 -21.75 -22.97 -3.90
C ASP A 311 -20.96 -21.84 -4.59
N LEU A 312 -20.20 -22.18 -5.64
CA LEU A 312 -19.44 -21.22 -6.44
C LEU A 312 -20.30 -20.09 -7.05
N THR A 313 -21.60 -20.29 -7.21
CA THR A 313 -22.55 -19.29 -7.72
C THR A 313 -22.87 -18.19 -6.72
N SER A 314 -22.70 -18.46 -5.43
CA SER A 314 -22.92 -17.47 -4.36
C SER A 314 -21.66 -16.62 -4.09
N LEU A 315 -20.51 -17.02 -4.62
CA LEU A 315 -19.26 -16.27 -4.47
C LEU A 315 -19.22 -15.09 -5.44
N GLY A 316 -18.78 -13.94 -4.93
CA GLY A 316 -18.45 -12.79 -5.77
C GLY A 316 -17.23 -13.06 -6.63
N ARG A 317 -17.04 -12.23 -7.67
CA ARG A 317 -15.87 -12.28 -8.55
C ARG A 317 -15.38 -10.86 -8.83
N ALA A 318 -14.09 -10.74 -9.08
CA ALA A 318 -13.45 -9.52 -9.55
C ALA A 318 -12.30 -9.86 -10.51
N ALA A 319 -11.84 -8.91 -11.31
CA ALA A 319 -10.64 -9.11 -12.12
C ALA A 319 -9.38 -9.15 -11.25
N LYS A 320 -9.32 -8.32 -10.21
CA LYS A 320 -8.18 -8.26 -9.29
C LYS A 320 -8.58 -7.78 -7.90
N VAL A 321 -7.91 -8.30 -6.88
CA VAL A 321 -7.97 -7.80 -5.51
C VAL A 321 -6.56 -7.56 -4.99
N ILE A 322 -6.35 -6.40 -4.37
CA ILE A 322 -5.09 -6.02 -3.72
C ILE A 322 -5.38 -5.80 -2.24
N VAL A 323 -4.66 -6.51 -1.37
CA VAL A 323 -4.80 -6.39 0.09
C VAL A 323 -3.46 -5.98 0.69
N SER A 324 -3.42 -4.79 1.27
CA SER A 324 -2.26 -4.31 2.05
C SER A 324 -2.45 -4.60 3.53
N LYS A 325 -1.56 -4.08 4.38
CA LYS A 325 -1.64 -4.20 5.84
C LYS A 325 -2.95 -3.63 6.40
N ASP A 326 -3.43 -2.54 5.81
CA ASP A 326 -4.54 -1.75 6.36
C ASP A 326 -5.73 -1.65 5.40
N ASN A 327 -5.56 -1.91 4.09
CA ASN A 327 -6.62 -1.72 3.08
C ASN A 327 -6.86 -2.97 2.22
N THR A 328 -8.08 -3.08 1.69
CA THR A 328 -8.46 -4.03 0.63
C THR A 328 -9.11 -3.27 -0.50
N THR A 329 -8.61 -3.49 -1.72
CA THR A 329 -9.10 -2.87 -2.96
C THR A 329 -9.57 -3.95 -3.91
N ILE A 330 -10.82 -3.84 -4.36
CA ILE A 330 -11.46 -4.71 -5.35
C ILE A 330 -11.55 -3.94 -6.66
N VAL A 331 -10.94 -4.48 -7.73
CA VAL A 331 -10.85 -3.86 -9.05
C VAL A 331 -11.64 -4.70 -10.06
N GLU A 332 -12.50 -4.04 -10.84
CA GLU A 332 -13.40 -4.67 -11.82
C GLU A 332 -14.25 -5.78 -11.18
N GLY A 333 -15.18 -5.39 -10.31
CA GLY A 333 -16.17 -6.31 -9.75
C GLY A 333 -17.09 -6.89 -10.83
N ALA A 334 -17.43 -8.17 -10.76
CA ALA A 334 -18.29 -8.84 -11.74
C ALA A 334 -19.81 -8.66 -11.48
N GLY A 335 -20.17 -7.60 -10.74
CA GLY A 335 -21.55 -7.24 -10.45
C GLY A 335 -22.33 -6.82 -11.69
N ASN A 336 -23.64 -6.91 -11.62
CA ASN A 336 -24.50 -6.36 -12.67
C ASN A 336 -24.59 -4.83 -12.49
N ALA A 337 -24.24 -4.07 -13.52
CA ALA A 337 -24.27 -2.60 -13.51
C ALA A 337 -25.65 -2.03 -13.10
N ASP A 338 -26.76 -2.67 -13.49
CA ASP A 338 -28.12 -2.24 -13.08
C ASP A 338 -28.35 -2.46 -11.57
N ALA A 339 -27.80 -3.55 -11.02
CA ALA A 339 -27.89 -3.83 -9.58
C ALA A 339 -27.03 -2.84 -8.78
N VAL A 340 -25.83 -2.51 -9.27
CA VAL A 340 -24.96 -1.48 -8.67
C VAL A 340 -25.64 -0.12 -8.73
N ALA A 341 -26.18 0.29 -9.89
CA ALA A 341 -26.91 1.55 -10.04
C ALA A 341 -28.16 1.60 -9.13
N GLY A 342 -28.90 0.50 -9.03
CA GLY A 342 -30.01 0.35 -8.11
C GLY A 342 -29.58 0.55 -6.66
N ARG A 343 -28.47 -0.05 -6.25
CA ARG A 343 -27.90 0.09 -4.90
C ARG A 343 -27.44 1.50 -4.61
N VAL A 344 -26.77 2.16 -5.56
CA VAL A 344 -26.38 3.57 -5.50
C VAL A 344 -27.61 4.47 -5.28
N ASN A 345 -28.70 4.22 -6.01
CA ASN A 345 -29.94 5.00 -5.87
C ASN A 345 -30.63 4.78 -4.52
N GLN A 346 -30.59 3.56 -3.98
CA GLN A 346 -31.08 3.29 -2.62
C GLN A 346 -30.31 4.11 -1.57
N ILE A 347 -28.98 4.16 -1.68
CA ILE A 347 -28.14 4.94 -0.75
C ILE A 347 -28.43 6.44 -0.89
N ARG A 348 -28.59 6.96 -2.13
CA ARG A 348 -28.98 8.36 -2.36
C ARG A 348 -30.33 8.73 -1.74
N ALA A 349 -31.32 7.85 -1.85
CA ALA A 349 -32.63 8.04 -1.25
C ALA A 349 -32.54 8.08 0.29
N GLN A 350 -31.80 7.14 0.89
CA GLN A 350 -31.53 7.14 2.33
C GLN A 350 -30.85 8.44 2.79
N LEU A 351 -29.93 8.96 1.99
CA LEU A 351 -29.20 10.19 2.28
C LEU A 351 -30.12 11.43 2.34
N ALA A 352 -31.15 11.47 1.49
CA ALA A 352 -32.14 12.55 1.46
C ALA A 352 -33.09 12.53 2.66
N GLU A 353 -33.41 11.34 3.18
CA GLU A 353 -34.31 11.16 4.33
C GLU A 353 -33.60 11.28 5.68
N THR A 354 -32.27 11.10 5.69
CA THR A 354 -31.47 11.11 6.92
C THR A 354 -31.30 12.53 7.45
N THR A 355 -31.62 12.74 8.73
CA THR A 355 -31.48 14.03 9.43
C THR A 355 -30.22 14.13 10.30
N SER A 356 -29.57 12.99 10.58
CA SER A 356 -28.33 12.88 11.35
C SER A 356 -27.12 13.16 10.46
N GLU A 357 -26.33 14.19 10.78
CA GLU A 357 -25.11 14.53 10.03
C GLU A 357 -24.08 13.39 10.07
N PHE A 358 -23.99 12.66 11.18
CA PHE A 358 -23.14 11.48 11.28
C PHE A 358 -23.55 10.40 10.27
N ASP A 359 -24.85 10.08 10.18
CA ASP A 359 -25.32 9.04 9.27
C ASP A 359 -25.23 9.49 7.79
N LYS A 360 -25.42 10.78 7.52
CA LYS A 360 -25.17 11.35 6.19
C LYS A 360 -23.72 11.15 5.75
N GLU A 361 -22.75 11.51 6.59
CA GLU A 361 -21.33 11.33 6.30
C GLU A 361 -21.03 9.85 5.98
N LYS A 362 -21.59 8.92 6.77
CA LYS A 362 -21.36 7.48 6.56
C LYS A 362 -22.07 6.90 5.34
N LEU A 363 -23.21 7.45 4.94
CA LEU A 363 -23.87 7.12 3.68
C LEU A 363 -23.11 7.72 2.48
N GLN A 364 -22.55 8.92 2.62
CA GLN A 364 -21.70 9.54 1.60
C GLN A 364 -20.43 8.71 1.35
N GLU A 365 -19.76 8.24 2.40
CA GLU A 365 -18.60 7.34 2.27
C GLU A 365 -18.94 6.07 1.47
N ARG A 366 -20.07 5.42 1.79
CA ARG A 366 -20.53 4.22 1.07
C ARG A 366 -20.86 4.53 -0.39
N LEU A 367 -21.56 5.64 -0.61
CA LEU A 367 -21.92 6.09 -1.95
C LEU A 367 -20.68 6.37 -2.80
N ALA A 368 -19.69 7.08 -2.24
CA ALA A 368 -18.43 7.37 -2.93
C ALA A 368 -17.69 6.09 -3.30
N LYS A 369 -17.60 5.12 -2.38
CA LYS A 369 -16.94 3.83 -2.63
C LYS A 369 -17.64 2.99 -3.70
N LEU A 370 -18.97 3.09 -3.83
CA LEU A 370 -19.74 2.30 -4.80
C LEU A 370 -19.90 3.01 -6.15
N ALA A 371 -19.97 4.34 -6.17
CA ALA A 371 -20.21 5.13 -7.38
C ALA A 371 -18.94 5.74 -8.00
N GLY A 372 -17.88 5.93 -7.21
CA GLY A 372 -16.63 6.57 -7.66
C GLY A 372 -15.75 5.66 -8.52
N GLY A 373 -15.96 4.35 -8.43
CA GLY A 373 -15.14 3.37 -9.15
C GLY A 373 -13.68 3.38 -8.72
N VAL A 374 -12.84 2.74 -9.52
CA VAL A 374 -11.39 2.68 -9.37
C VAL A 374 -10.77 3.13 -10.68
N ALA A 375 -9.86 4.09 -10.63
CA ALA A 375 -9.05 4.47 -11.78
C ALA A 375 -7.88 3.50 -11.88
N VAL A 376 -7.67 2.92 -13.06
CA VAL A 376 -6.58 1.98 -13.32
C VAL A 376 -5.62 2.62 -14.31
N ILE A 377 -4.40 2.89 -13.87
CA ILE A 377 -3.30 3.31 -14.74
C ILE A 377 -2.56 2.06 -15.20
N LYS A 378 -2.75 1.68 -16.47
CA LYS A 378 -2.07 0.55 -17.11
C LYS A 378 -0.76 1.03 -17.71
N VAL A 379 0.34 0.79 -17.03
CA VAL A 379 1.68 1.27 -17.42
C VAL A 379 2.19 0.49 -18.62
N GLY A 380 2.55 1.17 -19.71
CA GLY A 380 3.19 0.56 -20.88
C GLY A 380 4.66 0.92 -20.97
N ALA A 381 5.47 0.00 -21.51
CA ALA A 381 6.88 0.22 -21.79
C ALA A 381 7.41 -0.72 -22.88
N ALA A 382 8.58 -0.41 -23.45
CA ALA A 382 9.19 -1.24 -24.49
C ALA A 382 9.92 -2.47 -23.94
N THR A 383 10.35 -2.42 -22.68
CA THR A 383 11.07 -3.50 -22.00
C THR A 383 10.58 -3.70 -20.58
N GLU A 384 10.77 -4.90 -20.03
CA GLU A 384 10.36 -5.22 -18.64
C GLU A 384 11.09 -4.36 -17.60
N THR A 385 12.36 -4.03 -17.81
CA THR A 385 13.14 -3.18 -16.89
C THR A 385 12.59 -1.75 -16.87
N GLU A 386 12.25 -1.20 -18.03
CA GLU A 386 11.62 0.12 -18.16
C GLU A 386 10.21 0.11 -17.57
N LEU A 387 9.44 -0.96 -17.78
CA LEU A 387 8.09 -1.12 -17.23
C LEU A 387 8.10 -1.02 -15.70
N LYS A 388 9.01 -1.75 -15.05
CA LYS A 388 9.13 -1.77 -13.59
C LYS A 388 9.57 -0.41 -13.05
N GLU A 389 10.51 0.25 -13.70
CA GLU A 389 10.98 1.59 -13.31
C GLU A 389 9.86 2.63 -13.46
N ARG A 390 9.16 2.64 -14.60
CA ARG A 390 8.07 3.58 -14.86
C ARG A 390 6.90 3.36 -13.90
N LYS A 391 6.58 2.11 -13.59
CA LYS A 391 5.57 1.73 -12.62
C LYS A 391 5.91 2.26 -11.22
N LEU A 392 7.16 2.10 -10.77
CA LEU A 392 7.63 2.67 -9.49
C LEU A 392 7.49 4.20 -9.47
N ARG A 393 7.86 4.90 -10.54
CA ARG A 393 7.69 6.36 -10.62
C ARG A 393 6.24 6.83 -10.53
N ILE A 394 5.30 6.08 -11.13
CA ILE A 394 3.87 6.38 -11.03
C ILE A 394 3.36 6.13 -9.60
N GLU A 395 3.85 5.08 -8.94
CA GLU A 395 3.51 4.76 -7.55
C GLU A 395 4.01 5.86 -6.60
N ASP A 396 5.27 6.28 -6.73
CA ASP A 396 5.86 7.34 -5.91
C ASP A 396 5.13 8.67 -6.12
N ALA A 397 4.80 9.01 -7.37
CA ALA A 397 4.03 10.21 -7.69
C ALA A 397 2.61 10.16 -7.15
N LEU A 398 1.95 9.00 -7.19
CA LEU A 398 0.62 8.82 -6.61
C LEU A 398 0.66 9.00 -5.08
N ASN A 399 1.69 8.50 -4.40
CA ASN A 399 1.82 8.68 -2.96
C ASN A 399 2.14 10.14 -2.56
N SER A 400 2.74 10.91 -3.47
CA SER A 400 3.14 12.31 -3.25
C SER A 400 1.97 13.30 -3.41
N THR A 401 0.91 12.89 -4.12
CA THR A 401 -0.30 13.68 -4.40
C THR A 401 -1.43 13.33 -3.45
#